data_AF-A0A1V2MFT8-F1
#
_entry.id   AF-A0A1V2MFT8-F1
#
_cell.length_a   1.000
_cell.length_b   1.000
_cell.length_c   1.000
_cell.angle_alpha   90.00
_cell.angle_beta   90.00
_cell.angle_gamma   90.00
#
_symmetry.space_group_name_H-M   'P 1'
#
loop_
_entity.id
_entity.type
_entity.pdbx_description
1 polymer ?
#
loop_
_entity_poly.entity_id
_entity_poly.type
_entity_poly.pdbx_seq_one_letter_code
_entity_poly.pdbx_strand_id
1 'polypeptide(L)'
;MIKYSILLTKVIKKKIDYFSLDALQKAKLFYDCELYIWAGKIYFENKEYELALDSFLKCKDGEGIVYSYAKLGQVSKAIEVAIEYNLYGLAGSLCEKSGDYSRAALFFSYNNTPVKAATFYVKAEMHYEAGMCYLDGQKLDLAFIEFNKCTDSAQLRQGLLYIEEIAVVLYLDKKYMEAYKLFYKLELFDSALICAYEMHNKKLIRESERMLKWLS
;
A
#
# COMPACT_ATOMS: atom_id res chain seq x y z
N MET A 1 1.44 -32.64 -13.84
CA MET A 1 1.77 -34.07 -13.57
C MET A 1 2.91 -34.60 -14.45
N ILE A 2 2.95 -34.32 -15.76
CA ILE A 2 3.99 -34.85 -16.69
C ILE A 2 5.43 -34.56 -16.25
N LYS A 3 5.72 -33.35 -15.74
CA LYS A 3 7.09 -32.98 -15.30
C LYS A 3 7.59 -33.80 -14.11
N TYR A 4 6.71 -34.18 -13.18
CA TYR A 4 7.08 -35.02 -12.04
C TYR A 4 7.35 -36.47 -12.47
N SER A 5 6.66 -36.99 -13.48
CA SER A 5 6.99 -38.31 -14.04
C SER A 5 8.36 -38.34 -14.71
N ILE A 6 8.80 -37.23 -15.33
CA ILE A 6 10.16 -37.11 -15.89
C ILE A 6 11.20 -37.17 -14.78
N LEU A 7 10.98 -36.44 -13.69
CA LEU A 7 11.85 -36.48 -12.51
C LEU A 7 11.98 -37.90 -11.95
N LEU A 8 10.84 -38.56 -11.67
CA LEU A 8 10.83 -39.94 -11.16
C LEU A 8 11.57 -40.90 -12.10
N THR A 9 11.33 -40.79 -13.41
CA THR A 9 11.98 -41.63 -14.41
C THR A 9 13.49 -41.39 -14.44
N LYS A 10 13.95 -40.14 -14.33
CA LYS A 10 15.38 -39.79 -14.33
C LYS A 10 16.08 -40.31 -13.06
N VAL A 11 15.44 -40.17 -11.90
CA VAL A 11 15.94 -40.70 -10.61
C VAL A 11 16.09 -42.22 -10.68
N ILE A 12 15.05 -42.93 -11.14
CA ILE A 12 15.06 -44.40 -11.26
C ILE A 12 16.09 -44.87 -12.29
N LYS A 13 16.07 -44.32 -13.52
CA LYS A 13 16.94 -44.77 -14.62
C LYS A 13 18.41 -44.51 -14.36
N LYS A 14 18.75 -43.36 -13.76
CA LYS A 14 20.15 -43.01 -13.46
C LYS A 14 20.64 -43.54 -12.12
N LYS A 15 19.81 -44.29 -11.39
CA LYS A 15 20.10 -44.77 -10.02
C LYS A 15 20.61 -43.64 -9.12
N ILE A 16 20.03 -42.44 -9.27
CA ILE A 16 20.39 -41.29 -8.45
C ILE A 16 19.76 -41.53 -7.08
N ASP A 17 20.58 -41.58 -6.03
CA ASP A 17 20.07 -41.53 -4.68
C ASP A 17 19.66 -40.09 -4.35
N TYR A 18 18.41 -39.76 -4.62
CA TYR A 18 17.86 -38.42 -4.43
C TYR A 18 18.02 -37.90 -2.99
N PHE A 19 17.94 -38.79 -2.01
CA PHE A 19 17.97 -38.40 -0.60
C PHE A 19 19.37 -38.00 -0.13
N SER A 20 20.42 -38.57 -0.71
CA SER A 20 21.81 -38.19 -0.42
C SER A 20 22.29 -36.95 -1.16
N LEU A 21 21.55 -36.45 -2.16
CA LEU A 21 21.90 -35.21 -2.84
C LEU A 21 21.85 -34.01 -1.89
N ASP A 22 22.84 -33.11 -2.00
CA ASP A 22 22.78 -31.81 -1.34
C ASP A 22 21.70 -30.90 -1.97
N ALA A 23 21.45 -29.75 -1.36
CA ALA A 23 20.40 -28.83 -1.81
C ALA A 23 20.65 -28.31 -3.24
N LEU A 24 21.89 -27.97 -3.61
CA LEU A 24 22.22 -27.43 -4.93
C LEU A 24 22.14 -28.50 -6.03
N GLN A 25 22.54 -29.73 -5.70
CA GLN A 25 22.37 -30.90 -6.56
C GLN A 25 20.89 -31.20 -6.79
N LYS A 26 20.04 -31.09 -5.75
CA LYS A 26 18.58 -31.20 -5.88
C LYS A 26 18.02 -30.09 -6.76
N ALA A 27 18.44 -28.84 -6.56
CA ALA A 27 18.02 -27.70 -7.39
C ALA A 27 18.37 -27.93 -8.86
N LYS A 28 19.59 -28.38 -9.16
CA LYS A 28 20.04 -28.70 -10.52
C LYS A 28 19.23 -29.85 -11.13
N LEU A 29 18.94 -30.89 -10.36
CA LEU A 29 18.09 -31.98 -10.83
C LEU A 29 16.68 -31.50 -11.19
N PHE A 30 16.08 -30.63 -10.36
CA PHE A 30 14.79 -30.01 -10.66
C PHE A 30 14.84 -29.14 -11.91
N TYR A 31 15.90 -28.35 -12.04
CA TYR A 31 16.12 -27.48 -13.20
C TYR A 31 16.19 -28.30 -14.50
N ASP A 32 16.98 -29.37 -14.52
CA ASP A 32 17.10 -30.26 -15.68
C ASP A 32 15.79 -30.99 -16.01
N CYS A 33 14.86 -31.11 -15.05
CA CYS A 33 13.53 -31.70 -15.25
C CYS A 33 12.46 -30.64 -15.53
N GLU A 34 12.87 -29.40 -15.82
CA GLU A 34 12.01 -28.24 -16.09
C GLU A 34 11.02 -27.90 -14.95
N LEU A 35 11.36 -28.29 -13.73
CA LEU A 35 10.64 -27.95 -12.50
C LEU A 35 11.20 -26.64 -11.93
N TYR A 36 11.20 -25.60 -12.77
CA TYR A 36 11.93 -24.36 -12.52
C TYR A 36 11.51 -23.61 -11.25
N ILE A 37 10.22 -23.65 -10.86
CA ILE A 37 9.76 -23.03 -9.60
C ILE A 37 10.48 -23.63 -8.39
N TRP A 38 10.63 -24.96 -8.35
CA TRP A 38 11.31 -25.65 -7.23
C TRP A 38 12.81 -25.43 -7.27
N ALA A 39 13.41 -25.49 -8.46
CA ALA A 39 14.81 -25.16 -8.64
C ALA A 39 15.11 -23.74 -8.16
N GLY A 40 14.30 -22.76 -8.59
CA GLY A 40 14.42 -21.36 -8.22
C GLY A 40 14.33 -21.14 -6.72
N LYS A 41 13.35 -21.75 -6.04
CA LYS A 41 13.22 -21.67 -4.57
C LYS A 41 14.45 -22.19 -3.85
N ILE A 42 14.95 -23.37 -4.23
CA ILE A 42 16.13 -23.96 -3.57
C ILE A 42 17.39 -23.14 -3.86
N TYR A 43 17.59 -22.68 -5.10
CA TYR A 43 18.70 -21.78 -5.43
C TYR A 43 18.63 -20.49 -4.60
N PHE A 44 17.44 -19.90 -4.47
CA PHE A 44 17.23 -18.67 -3.70
C PHE A 44 17.54 -18.86 -2.21
N GLU A 45 17.07 -19.94 -1.60
CA GLU A 45 17.35 -20.29 -0.19
C GLU A 45 18.84 -20.51 0.08
N ASN A 46 19.58 -21.03 -0.91
CA ASN A 46 21.03 -21.24 -0.84
C ASN A 46 21.83 -20.01 -1.29
N LYS A 47 21.19 -18.85 -1.48
CA LYS A 47 21.80 -17.56 -1.89
C LYS A 47 22.42 -17.57 -3.30
N GLU A 48 22.09 -18.56 -4.13
CA GLU A 48 22.47 -18.64 -5.54
C GLU A 48 21.50 -17.82 -6.40
N TYR A 49 21.47 -16.50 -6.18
CA TYR A 49 20.41 -15.62 -6.71
C TYR A 49 20.39 -15.53 -8.24
N GLU A 50 21.54 -15.69 -8.91
CA GLU A 50 21.60 -15.67 -10.39
C GLU A 50 20.92 -16.92 -10.99
N LEU A 51 21.17 -18.10 -10.42
CA LEU A 51 20.52 -19.35 -10.82
C LEU A 51 19.04 -19.37 -10.46
N ALA A 52 18.70 -18.77 -9.30
CA ALA A 52 17.31 -18.57 -8.91
C ALA A 52 16.57 -17.68 -9.91
N LEU A 53 17.17 -16.53 -10.28
CA LEU A 53 16.62 -15.61 -11.26
C LEU A 53 16.36 -16.29 -12.61
N ASP A 54 17.35 -17.01 -13.16
CA ASP A 54 17.18 -17.73 -14.42
C ASP A 54 16.04 -18.76 -14.34
N SER A 55 15.94 -19.49 -13.22
CA SER A 55 14.86 -20.43 -12.98
C SER A 55 13.49 -19.74 -12.94
N PHE A 56 13.36 -18.63 -12.20
CA PHE A 56 12.11 -17.90 -12.08
C PHE A 56 11.68 -17.23 -13.40
N LEU A 57 12.63 -16.73 -14.19
CA LEU A 57 12.37 -16.21 -15.54
C LEU A 57 11.78 -17.30 -16.45
N LYS A 58 12.32 -18.52 -16.40
CA LYS A 58 11.82 -19.65 -17.22
C LYS A 58 10.40 -20.09 -16.86
N CYS A 59 9.98 -19.95 -15.61
CA CYS A 59 8.59 -20.21 -15.21
C CYS A 59 7.70 -18.96 -15.10
N LYS A 60 8.21 -17.76 -15.42
CA LYS A 60 7.51 -16.47 -15.31
C LYS A 60 6.94 -16.23 -13.90
N ASP A 61 7.70 -16.59 -12.88
CA ASP A 61 7.33 -16.33 -11.48
C ASP A 61 7.72 -14.90 -11.08
N GLY A 62 6.79 -13.96 -11.25
CA GLY A 62 7.02 -12.53 -11.04
C GLY A 62 7.61 -12.20 -9.68
N GLU A 63 7.08 -12.78 -8.59
CA GLU A 63 7.60 -12.53 -7.24
C GLU A 63 9.04 -13.05 -7.09
N GLY A 64 9.30 -14.27 -7.54
CA GLY A 64 10.64 -14.86 -7.51
C GLY A 64 11.67 -14.02 -8.29
N ILE A 65 11.29 -13.51 -9.47
CA ILE A 65 12.13 -12.62 -10.28
C ILE A 65 12.44 -11.32 -9.51
N VAL A 66 11.43 -10.66 -8.96
CA VAL A 66 11.57 -9.41 -8.18
C VAL A 66 12.51 -9.60 -6.99
N TYR A 67 12.29 -10.65 -6.19
CA TYR A 67 13.15 -10.92 -5.03
C TYR A 67 14.60 -11.22 -5.43
N SER A 68 14.80 -11.95 -6.53
CA SER A 68 16.14 -12.31 -7.00
C SER A 68 16.91 -11.07 -7.48
N TYR A 69 16.29 -10.18 -8.26
CA TYR A 69 16.90 -8.89 -8.64
C TYR A 69 17.22 -8.03 -7.42
N ALA A 70 16.31 -7.95 -6.44
CA ALA A 70 16.54 -7.18 -5.22
C ALA A 70 17.73 -7.72 -4.41
N LYS A 71 17.89 -9.05 -4.31
CA LYS A 71 19.03 -9.69 -3.63
C LYS A 71 20.36 -9.53 -4.37
N LEU A 72 20.32 -9.41 -5.69
CA LEU A 72 21.47 -9.07 -6.53
C LEU A 72 21.83 -7.56 -6.50
N GLY A 73 21.11 -6.74 -5.71
CA GLY A 73 21.32 -5.30 -5.65
C GLY A 73 20.77 -4.52 -6.84
N GLN A 74 20.09 -5.18 -7.78
CA GLN A 74 19.49 -4.57 -8.97
C GLN A 74 18.08 -4.04 -8.67
N VAL A 75 17.98 -3.13 -7.70
CA VAL A 75 16.70 -2.64 -7.16
C VAL A 75 15.82 -1.99 -8.22
N SER A 76 16.38 -1.20 -9.15
CA SER A 76 15.60 -0.57 -10.22
C SER A 76 14.89 -1.59 -11.11
N LYS A 77 15.60 -2.65 -11.54
CA LYS A 77 15.00 -3.74 -12.33
C LYS A 77 13.96 -4.53 -11.53
N ALA A 78 14.22 -4.74 -10.24
CA ALA A 78 13.24 -5.39 -9.36
C ALA A 78 11.92 -4.60 -9.31
N ILE A 79 11.99 -3.26 -9.25
CA ILE A 79 10.81 -2.39 -9.28
C ILE A 79 10.12 -2.46 -10.65
N GLU A 80 10.86 -2.39 -11.76
CA GLU A 80 10.30 -2.50 -13.12
C GLU A 80 9.52 -3.80 -13.31
N VAL A 81 10.10 -4.94 -12.92
CA VAL A 81 9.42 -6.24 -13.00
C VAL A 81 8.21 -6.29 -12.07
N ALA A 82 8.31 -5.71 -10.87
CA ALA A 82 7.17 -5.66 -9.96
C ALA A 82 6.00 -4.88 -10.56
N ILE A 83 6.25 -3.81 -11.31
CA ILE A 83 5.22 -3.06 -12.04
C ILE A 83 4.65 -3.92 -13.18
N GLU A 84 5.49 -4.58 -13.97
CA GLU A 84 5.06 -5.44 -15.09
C GLU A 84 4.09 -6.55 -14.64
N TYR A 85 4.35 -7.14 -13.48
CA TYR A 85 3.51 -8.20 -12.89
C TYR A 85 2.41 -7.67 -11.94
N ASN A 86 2.19 -6.35 -11.88
CA ASN A 86 1.23 -5.68 -10.98
C ASN A 86 1.42 -5.99 -9.48
N LEU A 87 2.66 -6.27 -9.07
CA LEU A 87 3.07 -6.55 -7.69
C LEU A 87 3.37 -5.25 -6.93
N TYR A 88 2.41 -4.32 -6.91
CA TYR A 88 2.61 -2.97 -6.36
C TYR A 88 3.03 -2.98 -4.88
N GLY A 89 2.54 -3.90 -4.06
CA GLY A 89 2.99 -4.04 -2.68
C GLY A 89 4.49 -4.34 -2.54
N LEU A 90 5.08 -5.12 -3.46
CA LEU A 90 6.51 -5.38 -3.50
C LEU A 90 7.29 -4.18 -4.02
N ALA A 91 6.82 -3.54 -5.10
CA ALA A 91 7.42 -2.32 -5.62
C ALA A 91 7.50 -1.23 -4.53
N GLY A 92 6.39 -1.00 -3.80
CA GLY A 92 6.35 -0.05 -2.69
C GLY A 92 7.30 -0.40 -1.56
N SER A 93 7.43 -1.68 -1.21
CA SER A 93 8.37 -2.14 -0.18
C SER A 93 9.84 -1.99 -0.60
N LEU A 94 10.14 -2.09 -1.89
CA LEU A 94 11.48 -1.85 -2.43
C LEU A 94 11.82 -0.35 -2.40
N CYS A 95 10.88 0.51 -2.82
CA CYS A 95 11.04 1.96 -2.74
C CYS A 95 11.19 2.47 -1.30
N GLU A 96 10.43 1.90 -0.36
CA GLU A 96 10.57 2.21 1.08
C GLU A 96 11.99 1.92 1.57
N LYS A 97 12.56 0.76 1.23
CA LYS A 97 13.91 0.38 1.63
C LYS A 97 14.99 1.24 0.99
N SER A 98 14.75 1.77 -0.21
CA SER A 98 15.66 2.72 -0.86
C SER A 98 15.49 4.16 -0.37
N GLY A 99 14.53 4.43 0.53
CA GLY A 99 14.23 5.77 1.03
C GLY A 99 13.43 6.65 0.06
N ASP A 100 12.89 6.08 -1.02
CA ASP A 100 12.10 6.81 -2.00
C ASP A 100 10.62 6.78 -1.60
N TYR A 101 10.27 7.65 -0.64
CA TYR A 101 8.95 7.63 -0.02
C TYR A 101 7.84 8.07 -0.97
N SER A 102 8.11 8.96 -1.94
CA SER A 102 7.09 9.40 -2.90
C SER A 102 6.67 8.25 -3.83
N ARG A 103 7.63 7.49 -4.40
CA ARG A 103 7.30 6.29 -5.19
C ARG A 103 6.70 5.19 -4.34
N ALA A 104 7.21 4.99 -3.11
CA ALA A 104 6.63 4.00 -2.20
C ALA A 104 5.14 4.28 -1.92
N ALA A 105 4.80 5.55 -1.65
CA ALA A 105 3.43 5.98 -1.43
C ALA A 105 2.53 5.69 -2.64
N LEU A 106 3.00 6.04 -3.85
CA LEU A 106 2.28 5.77 -5.09
C LEU A 106 1.99 4.28 -5.29
N PHE A 107 2.95 3.40 -5.02
CA PHE A 107 2.71 1.96 -5.17
C PHE A 107 1.77 1.40 -4.08
N PHE A 108 1.84 1.92 -2.85
CA PHE A 108 0.91 1.51 -1.80
C PHE A 108 -0.52 2.02 -2.01
N SER A 109 -0.73 3.11 -2.76
CA SER A 109 -2.07 3.59 -3.11
C SER A 109 -2.73 2.64 -4.12
N TYR A 110 -1.99 2.13 -5.11
CA TYR A 110 -2.48 1.09 -6.03
C TYR A 110 -2.74 -0.27 -5.36
N ASN A 111 -2.10 -0.55 -4.22
CA ASN A 111 -2.24 -1.83 -3.51
C ASN A 111 -3.39 -1.88 -2.49
N ASN A 112 -4.41 -1.01 -2.63
CA ASN A 112 -5.56 -0.92 -1.71
C ASN A 112 -5.16 -0.72 -0.24
N THR A 113 -4.03 -0.05 0.02
CA THR A 113 -3.54 0.28 1.36
C THR A 113 -3.42 1.79 1.55
N PRO A 114 -4.52 2.56 1.43
CA PRO A 114 -4.48 4.02 1.35
C PRO A 114 -3.87 4.66 2.60
N VAL A 115 -4.19 4.16 3.80
CA VAL A 115 -3.59 4.67 5.05
C VAL A 115 -2.07 4.47 5.09
N LYS A 116 -1.56 3.36 4.55
CA LYS A 116 -0.11 3.12 4.45
C LYS A 116 0.51 4.10 3.45
N ALA A 117 -0.09 4.27 2.28
CA ALA A 117 0.34 5.26 1.29
C ALA A 117 0.41 6.67 1.88
N ALA A 118 -0.61 7.09 2.65
CA ALA A 118 -0.65 8.37 3.32
C ALA A 118 0.58 8.59 4.23
N THR A 119 0.98 7.59 5.03
CA THR A 119 2.15 7.74 5.90
C THR A 119 3.46 7.95 5.14
N PHE A 120 3.58 7.42 3.92
CA PHE A 120 4.74 7.68 3.06
C PHE A 120 4.65 9.04 2.35
N TYR A 121 3.47 9.47 1.91
CA TYR A 121 3.28 10.81 1.39
C TYR A 121 3.62 11.88 2.43
N VAL A 122 3.25 11.67 3.71
CA VAL A 122 3.66 12.56 4.81
C VAL A 122 5.18 12.61 4.96
N LYS A 123 5.88 11.46 4.89
CA LYS A 123 7.35 11.43 4.94
C LYS A 123 8.01 12.11 3.73
N ALA A 124 7.31 12.19 2.60
CA ALA A 124 7.75 12.87 1.40
C ALA A 124 7.30 14.34 1.34
N GLU A 125 6.70 14.87 2.42
CA GLU A 125 6.14 16.24 2.50
C GLU A 125 5.05 16.53 1.44
N MET A 126 4.41 15.48 0.92
CA MET A 126 3.31 15.54 -0.05
C MET A 126 1.96 15.53 0.68
N HIS A 127 1.67 16.62 1.38
CA HIS A 127 0.54 16.69 2.32
C HIS A 127 -0.84 16.56 1.67
N TYR A 128 -1.01 17.03 0.44
CA TYR A 128 -2.30 16.94 -0.26
C TYR A 128 -2.63 15.48 -0.60
N GLU A 129 -1.70 14.75 -1.21
CA GLU A 129 -1.84 13.34 -1.54
C GLU A 129 -2.01 12.47 -0.29
N ALA A 130 -1.31 12.80 0.80
CA ALA A 130 -1.53 12.17 2.09
C ALA A 130 -2.97 12.38 2.60
N GLY A 131 -3.47 13.61 2.51
CA GLY A 131 -4.85 13.95 2.88
C GLY A 131 -5.87 13.15 2.08
N MET A 132 -5.69 13.08 0.75
CA MET A 132 -6.55 12.27 -0.13
C MET A 132 -6.54 10.78 0.24
N CYS A 133 -5.36 10.21 0.49
CA CYS A 133 -5.26 8.82 0.93
C CYS A 133 -5.92 8.59 2.31
N TYR A 134 -5.86 9.57 3.22
CA TYR A 134 -6.58 9.48 4.48
C TYR A 134 -8.09 9.58 4.31
N LEU A 135 -8.60 10.35 3.34
CA LEU A 135 -10.03 10.36 2.99
C LEU A 135 -10.48 8.98 2.49
N ASP A 136 -9.75 8.37 1.55
CA ASP A 136 -10.04 7.04 1.04
C ASP A 136 -10.04 5.97 2.16
N GLY A 137 -9.14 6.13 3.13
CA GLY A 137 -9.06 5.30 4.33
C GLY A 137 -10.07 5.65 5.43
N GLN A 138 -10.99 6.58 5.20
CA GLN A 138 -11.98 7.11 6.15
C GLN A 138 -11.35 7.65 7.46
N LYS A 139 -10.14 8.20 7.37
CA LYS A 139 -9.40 8.85 8.47
C LYS A 139 -9.53 10.37 8.38
N LEU A 140 -10.75 10.87 8.47
CA LEU A 140 -11.09 12.30 8.25
C LEU A 140 -10.28 13.26 9.14
N ASP A 141 -10.00 12.86 10.38
CA ASP A 141 -9.20 13.69 11.30
C ASP A 141 -7.78 13.91 10.82
N LEU A 142 -7.14 12.85 10.30
CA LEU A 142 -5.79 12.91 9.75
C LEU A 142 -5.79 13.64 8.41
N ALA A 143 -6.80 13.40 7.57
CA ALA A 143 -6.97 14.14 6.31
C ALA A 143 -7.03 15.65 6.55
N PHE A 144 -7.84 16.10 7.51
CA PHE A 144 -7.92 17.52 7.88
C PHE A 144 -6.56 18.08 8.30
N ILE A 145 -5.82 17.35 9.14
CA ILE A 145 -4.50 17.78 9.62
C ILE A 145 -3.53 17.93 8.46
N GLU A 146 -3.49 16.98 7.53
CA GLU A 146 -2.58 17.03 6.39
C GLU A 146 -2.99 18.11 5.38
N PHE A 147 -4.28 18.31 5.09
CA PHE A 147 -4.69 19.41 4.21
C PHE A 147 -4.27 20.77 4.77
N ASN A 148 -4.38 21.00 6.08
CA ASN A 148 -3.93 22.24 6.72
C ASN A 148 -2.41 22.47 6.68
N LYS A 149 -1.62 21.46 6.34
CA LYS A 149 -0.16 21.60 6.11
C LYS A 149 0.19 21.90 4.65
N CYS A 150 -0.79 21.90 3.74
CA CYS A 150 -0.55 22.21 2.34
C CYS A 150 -0.08 23.66 2.18
N THR A 151 1.02 23.87 1.47
CA THR A 151 1.56 25.20 1.16
C THR A 151 0.84 25.85 -0.02
N ASP A 152 0.35 25.04 -0.95
CA ASP A 152 -0.48 25.51 -2.06
C ASP A 152 -1.91 25.79 -1.60
N SER A 153 -2.33 27.05 -1.74
CA SER A 153 -3.65 27.52 -1.28
C SER A 153 -4.83 26.86 -2.02
N ALA A 154 -4.63 26.45 -3.28
CA ALA A 154 -5.69 25.80 -4.06
C ALA A 154 -5.90 24.37 -3.56
N GLN A 155 -4.81 23.62 -3.32
CA GLN A 155 -4.85 22.29 -2.72
C GLN A 155 -5.44 22.30 -1.31
N LEU A 156 -5.04 23.25 -0.45
CA LEU A 156 -5.62 23.44 0.87
C LEU A 156 -7.15 23.62 0.77
N ARG A 157 -7.59 24.57 -0.05
CA ARG A 157 -9.01 24.87 -0.22
C ARG A 157 -9.79 23.66 -0.76
N GLN A 158 -9.24 22.97 -1.75
CA GLN A 158 -9.88 21.79 -2.35
C GLN A 158 -9.99 20.65 -1.34
N GLY A 159 -8.94 20.38 -0.56
CA GLY A 159 -8.94 19.33 0.47
C GLY A 159 -9.97 19.59 1.57
N LEU A 160 -10.07 20.84 2.04
CA LEU A 160 -11.07 21.22 3.04
C LEU A 160 -12.50 21.15 2.49
N LEU A 161 -12.72 21.49 1.22
CA LEU A 161 -14.02 21.34 0.55
C LEU A 161 -14.47 19.86 0.52
N TYR A 162 -13.58 18.91 0.24
CA TYR A 162 -13.94 17.49 0.30
C TYR A 162 -14.38 17.06 1.71
N ILE A 163 -13.76 17.58 2.77
CA ILE A 163 -14.16 17.28 4.14
C ILE A 163 -15.54 17.88 4.45
N GLU A 164 -15.80 19.10 3.98
CA GLU A 164 -17.11 19.74 4.09
C GLU A 164 -18.20 18.93 3.37
N GLU A 165 -17.95 18.48 2.13
CA GLU A 165 -18.86 17.63 1.37
C GLU A 165 -19.18 16.32 2.11
N ILE A 166 -18.16 15.68 2.70
CA ILE A 166 -18.36 14.49 3.54
C ILE A 166 -19.20 14.82 4.77
N ALA A 167 -18.99 15.97 5.42
CA ALA A 167 -19.79 16.40 6.56
C ALA A 167 -21.27 16.60 6.18
N VAL A 168 -21.53 17.17 5.01
CA VAL A 168 -22.89 17.30 4.45
C VAL A 168 -23.52 15.93 4.21
N VAL A 169 -22.78 14.98 3.61
CA VAL A 169 -23.27 13.60 3.41
C VAL A 169 -23.60 12.94 4.75
N LEU A 170 -22.74 13.07 5.75
CA LEU A 170 -22.98 12.53 7.10
C LEU A 170 -24.23 13.14 7.75
N TYR A 171 -24.45 14.45 7.56
CA TYR A 171 -25.67 15.11 8.04
C TYR A 171 -26.93 14.54 7.38
N LEU A 172 -26.91 14.37 6.05
CA LEU A 172 -28.03 13.79 5.29
C LEU A 172 -28.30 12.33 5.68
N ASP A 173 -27.25 11.58 6.04
CA ASP A 173 -27.30 10.23 6.61
C ASP A 173 -27.76 10.19 8.08
N LYS A 174 -28.13 11.34 8.67
CA LYS A 174 -28.51 11.51 10.09
C LYS A 174 -27.42 11.13 11.09
N LYS A 175 -26.16 11.11 10.66
CA LYS A 175 -24.97 10.96 11.52
C LYS A 175 -24.55 12.33 12.06
N TYR A 176 -25.46 12.96 12.78
CA TYR A 176 -25.35 14.36 13.17
C TYR A 176 -24.15 14.66 14.07
N MET A 177 -23.73 13.72 14.92
CA MET A 177 -22.58 13.93 15.81
C MET A 177 -21.26 13.95 15.04
N GLU A 178 -21.11 13.06 14.06
CA GLU A 178 -19.95 13.00 13.18
C GLU A 178 -19.90 14.24 12.27
N ALA A 179 -21.03 14.62 11.67
CA ALA A 179 -21.15 15.85 10.89
C ALA A 179 -20.82 17.09 11.73
N TYR A 180 -21.38 17.20 12.95
CA TYR A 180 -21.10 18.27 13.90
C TYR A 180 -19.60 18.43 14.14
N LYS A 181 -18.88 17.34 14.41
CA LYS A 181 -17.43 17.38 14.69
C LYS A 181 -16.66 17.94 13.49
N LEU A 182 -17.01 17.54 12.27
CA LEU A 182 -16.34 18.03 11.06
C LEU A 182 -16.64 19.50 10.81
N PHE A 183 -17.91 19.91 10.85
CA PHE A 183 -18.29 21.33 10.68
C PHE A 183 -17.63 22.21 11.74
N TYR A 184 -17.60 21.78 12.99
CA TYR A 184 -16.93 22.53 14.07
C TYR A 184 -15.43 22.65 13.83
N LYS A 185 -14.78 21.58 13.35
CA LYS A 185 -13.34 21.58 13.03
C LYS A 185 -12.99 22.46 11.82
N LEU A 186 -13.91 22.57 10.86
CA LEU A 186 -13.85 23.48 9.72
C LEU A 186 -14.24 24.93 10.07
N GLU A 187 -14.56 25.20 11.35
CA GLU A 187 -15.05 26.52 11.82
C GLU A 187 -16.37 26.97 11.15
N LEU A 188 -17.13 26.02 10.60
CA LEU A 188 -18.47 26.23 10.04
C LEU A 188 -19.53 26.14 11.14
N PHE A 189 -19.48 27.08 12.08
CA PHE A 189 -20.25 27.01 13.33
C PHE A 189 -21.77 27.09 13.13
N ASP A 190 -22.27 27.72 12.06
CA ASP A 190 -23.69 27.70 11.71
C ASP A 190 -24.17 26.27 11.37
N SER A 191 -23.41 25.56 10.52
CA SER A 191 -23.69 24.16 10.16
C SER A 191 -23.55 23.22 11.35
N ALA A 192 -22.55 23.45 12.22
CA ALA A 192 -22.42 22.71 13.47
C ALA A 192 -23.63 22.95 14.40
N LEU A 193 -24.10 24.20 14.53
CA LEU A 193 -25.28 24.54 15.33
C LEU A 193 -26.54 23.82 14.83
N ILE A 194 -26.75 23.74 13.52
CA ILE A 194 -27.86 22.98 12.91
C ILE A 194 -27.80 21.50 13.36
N CYS A 195 -26.63 20.86 13.27
CA CYS A 195 -26.46 19.49 13.74
C CYS A 195 -26.78 19.33 15.23
N ALA A 196 -26.40 20.30 16.06
CA ALA A 196 -26.66 20.28 17.50
C ALA A 196 -28.15 20.38 17.84
N TYR A 197 -28.92 21.16 17.06
CA TYR A 197 -30.37 21.25 17.19
C TYR A 197 -31.07 19.94 16.81
N GLU A 198 -30.67 19.31 15.71
CA GLU A 198 -31.18 18.01 15.26
C GLU A 198 -30.99 16.91 16.33
N MET A 199 -29.88 16.96 17.07
CA MET A 199 -29.61 16.05 18.20
C MET A 199 -30.28 16.45 19.51
N HIS A 200 -30.92 17.62 19.59
CA HIS A 200 -31.42 18.25 20.81
C HIS A 200 -30.37 18.37 21.94
N ASN A 201 -29.09 18.53 21.57
CA ASN A 201 -28.00 18.57 22.54
C ASN A 201 -27.73 20.01 23.03
N LYS A 202 -28.38 20.39 24.14
CA LYS A 202 -28.27 21.73 24.74
C LYS A 202 -26.82 22.19 25.01
N LYS A 203 -25.90 21.27 25.29
CA LYS A 203 -24.50 21.62 25.54
C LYS A 203 -23.82 22.09 24.25
N LEU A 204 -23.97 21.32 23.17
CA LEU A 204 -23.38 21.63 21.86
C LEU A 204 -24.01 22.87 21.22
N ILE A 205 -25.31 23.08 21.41
CA ILE A 205 -26.02 24.30 20.98
C ILE A 205 -25.35 25.54 21.60
N ARG A 206 -25.24 25.58 22.94
CA ARG A 206 -24.61 26.70 23.65
C ARG A 206 -23.16 26.92 23.26
N GLU A 207 -22.43 25.83 23.01
CA GLU A 207 -21.04 25.89 22.58
C GLU A 207 -20.92 26.53 21.18
N SER A 208 -21.74 26.10 20.22
CA SER A 208 -21.74 26.63 18.86
C SER A 208 -22.21 28.10 18.80
N GLU A 209 -23.28 28.44 19.52
CA GLU A 209 -23.76 29.83 19.67
C GLU A 209 -22.69 30.75 20.24
N ARG A 210 -21.89 30.26 21.20
CA ARG A 210 -20.77 31.01 21.75
C ARG A 210 -19.71 31.25 20.70
N MET A 211 -19.33 30.25 19.91
CA MET A 211 -18.30 30.42 18.87
C MET A 211 -18.73 31.41 17.78
N LEU A 212 -20.01 31.37 17.35
CA LEU A 212 -20.55 32.34 16.39
C LEU A 212 -20.43 33.79 16.88
N LYS A 213 -20.72 34.04 18.16
CA LYS A 213 -20.57 35.38 18.78
C LYS A 213 -19.13 35.87 18.86
N TRP A 214 -18.15 34.97 18.83
CA TRP A 214 -16.74 35.35 18.88
C TRP A 214 -16.19 35.75 17.49
N LEU A 215 -16.81 35.29 16.42
CA LEU A 215 -16.42 35.63 15.04
C LEU A 215 -17.12 36.89 14.48
N SER A 216 -18.26 37.28 15.07
CA SER A 216 -19.03 38.48 14.71
C SER A 216 -18.47 39.76 15.35
#